data_AF-A0A7C6XE21-F1
#
_entry.id   AF-A0A7C6XE21-F1
#
_cell.length_a   1.000
_cell.length_b   1.000
_cell.length_c   1.000
_cell.angle_alpha   90.00
_cell.angle_beta   90.00
_cell.angle_gamma   90.00
#
_symmetry.space_group_name_H-M   'P 1'
#
loop_
_entity.id
_entity.type
_entity.pdbx_description
1 polymer ?
#
loop_
_entity_poly.entity_id
_entity_poly.type
_entity_poly.pdbx_seq_one_letter_code
_entity_poly.pdbx_strand_id
1 'polypeptide(L)'
;MGPGQTITSATEARATALARNPWISRFPVLLEAVVPTYREGTWVLRDTEGSLLPLHPRFDRGWQLLALSGGHPLALFGEWEEDHFLPLSAWADSVFLGL
;
A
#
# COMPACT_ATOMS: atom_id res chain seq x y z
N MET A 1 -7.37 9.36 12.66
CA MET A 1 -7.06 8.45 11.54
C MET A 1 -8.20 7.44 11.50
N GLY A 2 -8.86 7.24 10.36
CA GLY A 2 -9.87 6.16 10.26
C GLY A 2 -9.22 4.80 10.52
N PRO A 3 -10.01 3.74 10.80
CA PRO A 3 -9.45 2.40 10.88
C PRO A 3 -8.75 2.11 9.54
N GLY A 4 -7.47 1.74 9.58
CA GLY A 4 -6.77 1.37 8.36
C GLY A 4 -7.31 0.01 7.87
N GLN A 5 -7.03 -0.32 6.61
CA GLN A 5 -7.61 -1.50 5.97
C GLN A 5 -6.53 -2.54 5.69
N THR A 6 -6.95 -3.82 5.64
CA THR A 6 -6.17 -4.90 5.01
C THR A 6 -6.23 -4.75 3.50
N ILE A 7 -5.36 -5.46 2.77
CA ILE A 7 -5.35 -5.42 1.30
C ILE A 7 -6.69 -5.94 0.76
N THR A 8 -7.26 -6.98 1.39
CA THR A 8 -8.56 -7.56 1.05
C THR A 8 -9.68 -6.54 1.20
N SER A 9 -9.79 -5.88 2.37
CA SER A 9 -10.82 -4.88 2.63
C SER A 9 -10.70 -3.66 1.69
N ALA A 10 -9.48 -3.22 1.41
CA ALA A 10 -9.23 -2.16 0.43
C ALA A 10 -9.66 -2.56 -0.99
N THR A 11 -9.50 -3.83 -1.37
CA THR A 11 -9.97 -4.37 -2.66
C THR A 11 -11.49 -4.30 -2.76
N GLU A 12 -12.21 -4.69 -1.72
CA GLU A 12 -13.69 -4.63 -1.67
C GLU A 12 -14.20 -3.19 -1.71
N ALA A 13 -13.55 -2.28 -0.99
CA ALA A 13 -13.86 -0.86 -1.01
C ALA A 13 -13.67 -0.26 -2.41
N ARG A 14 -12.57 -0.63 -3.09
CA ARG A 14 -12.30 -0.21 -4.47
C ARG A 14 -13.32 -0.76 -5.45
N ALA A 15 -13.65 -2.05 -5.36
CA ALA A 15 -14.66 -2.68 -6.21
C ALA A 15 -16.02 -1.98 -6.07
N THR A 16 -16.44 -1.68 -4.84
CA THR A 16 -17.66 -0.93 -4.55
C THR A 16 -17.63 0.48 -5.16
N ALA A 17 -16.49 1.17 -5.08
CA ALA A 17 -16.33 2.50 -5.67
C ALA A 17 -16.39 2.46 -7.21
N LEU A 18 -15.70 1.49 -7.84
CA LEU A 18 -15.72 1.29 -9.29
C LEU A 18 -17.12 0.95 -9.82
N ALA A 19 -17.89 0.15 -9.09
CA ALA A 19 -19.28 -0.16 -9.46
C ALA A 19 -20.18 1.09 -9.51
N ARG A 20 -19.85 2.12 -8.71
CA ARG A 20 -20.58 3.41 -8.68
C ARG A 20 -20.04 4.43 -9.68
N ASN A 21 -18.75 4.36 -10.01
CA ASN A 21 -18.09 5.26 -10.94
C ASN A 21 -17.00 4.49 -11.72
N PRO A 22 -17.28 4.05 -12.96
CA PRO A 22 -16.33 3.25 -13.74
C PRO A 22 -15.12 4.05 -14.26
N TRP A 23 -15.08 5.37 -14.06
CA TRP A 23 -13.96 6.23 -14.48
C TRP A 23 -12.92 6.48 -13.37
N ILE A 24 -13.01 5.79 -12.23
CA ILE A 24 -11.97 5.87 -11.19
C ILE A 24 -10.72 5.15 -11.68
N SER A 25 -9.70 5.92 -12.08
CA SER A 25 -8.39 5.38 -12.44
C SER A 25 -7.44 5.23 -11.24
N ARG A 26 -7.61 6.08 -10.22
CA ARG A 26 -6.80 6.13 -9.00
C ARG A 26 -7.72 6.05 -7.79
N PHE A 27 -7.52 5.04 -6.95
CA PHE A 27 -8.31 4.87 -5.74
C PHE A 27 -7.44 5.09 -4.49
N PRO A 28 -7.77 6.05 -3.60
CA PRO A 28 -6.98 6.31 -2.41
C PRO A 28 -7.18 5.18 -1.39
N VAL A 29 -6.07 4.67 -0.83
CA VAL A 29 -6.09 3.59 0.15
C VAL A 29 -5.16 3.91 1.31
N LEU A 30 -5.64 3.64 2.52
CA LEU A 30 -4.86 3.61 3.75
C LEU A 30 -4.74 2.15 4.22
N LEU A 31 -3.54 1.58 4.10
CA LEU A 31 -3.19 0.25 4.61
C LEU A 31 -2.58 0.39 6.00
N GLU A 32 -3.06 -0.39 6.98
CA GLU A 32 -2.66 -0.19 8.39
C GLU A 32 -1.36 -0.88 8.78
N ALA A 33 -1.20 -2.12 8.35
CA ALA A 33 -0.15 -3.01 8.82
C ALA A 33 0.39 -3.84 7.66
N VAL A 34 1.30 -3.25 6.89
CA VAL A 34 1.92 -3.89 5.72
C VAL A 34 3.43 -3.87 5.80
N VAL A 35 4.06 -4.98 5.39
CA VAL A 35 5.52 -5.13 5.35
C VAL A 35 5.99 -5.06 3.90
N PRO A 36 6.86 -4.09 3.53
CA PRO A 36 7.49 -4.07 2.22
C PRO A 36 8.45 -5.26 2.08
N THR A 37 8.33 -6.02 1.01
CA THR A 37 9.17 -7.18 0.72
C THR A 37 9.66 -7.11 -0.72
N TYR A 38 10.94 -7.38 -0.95
CA TYR A 38 11.49 -7.54 -2.28
C TYR A 38 11.46 -9.01 -2.68
N ARG A 39 10.79 -9.36 -3.77
CA ARG A 39 10.66 -10.74 -4.29
C ARG A 39 10.74 -10.75 -5.81
N GLU A 40 11.49 -11.70 -6.36
CA GLU A 40 11.51 -11.97 -7.81
C GLU A 40 11.76 -10.72 -8.68
N GLY A 41 12.59 -9.79 -8.19
CA GLY A 41 12.92 -8.57 -8.91
C GLY A 41 11.95 -7.39 -8.71
N THR A 42 10.86 -7.57 -7.96
CA THR A 42 9.84 -6.53 -7.72
C THR A 42 9.56 -6.30 -6.24
N TRP A 43 8.97 -5.14 -5.93
CA TRP A 43 8.50 -4.81 -4.58
C TRP A 43 7.04 -5.18 -4.42
N VAL A 44 6.73 -5.83 -3.29
CA VAL A 44 5.36 -6.17 -2.88
C VAL A 44 5.14 -5.74 -1.44
N LEU A 45 3.90 -5.35 -1.12
CA LEU A 45 3.42 -5.21 0.23
C LEU A 45 2.77 -6.53 0.65
N ARG A 46 3.02 -6.93 1.90
CA ARG A 46 2.33 -8.05 2.53
C ARG A 46 1.57 -7.55 3.74
N ASP A 47 0.28 -7.82 3.84
CA ASP A 47 -0.49 -7.51 5.04
C ASP A 47 -0.44 -8.63 6.09
N THR A 48 -1.12 -8.41 7.21
CA THR A 48 -1.21 -9.36 8.33
C THR A 48 -1.95 -10.65 7.98
N GLU A 49 -2.81 -10.64 6.96
CA GLU A 49 -3.55 -11.82 6.49
C GLU A 49 -2.74 -12.62 5.45
N GLY A 50 -1.62 -12.07 4.98
CA GLY A 50 -0.75 -12.69 4.00
C GLY A 50 -1.09 -12.34 2.56
N SER A 51 -2.06 -11.45 2.33
CA SER A 51 -2.36 -10.90 1.01
C SER A 51 -1.17 -10.11 0.50
N LEU A 52 -0.94 -10.15 -0.81
CA LEU A 52 0.15 -9.48 -1.48
C LEU A 52 -0.38 -8.40 -2.42
N LEU A 53 0.28 -7.24 -2.41
CA LEU A 53 -0.05 -6.13 -3.29
C LEU A 53 1.24 -5.57 -3.91
N PRO A 54 1.46 -5.74 -5.23
CA PRO A 54 2.62 -5.17 -5.92
C PRO A 54 2.71 -3.66 -5.77
N LEU A 55 3.92 -3.14 -5.57
CA LEU A 55 4.16 -1.71 -5.68
C LEU A 55 4.23 -1.29 -7.15
N HIS A 56 3.76 -0.09 -7.44
CA HIS A 56 3.79 0.47 -8.77
C HIS A 56 5.24 0.54 -9.31
N PRO A 57 5.53 0.15 -10.56
CA PRO A 57 6.90 0.12 -11.10
C PRO A 57 7.62 1.48 -11.04
N ARG A 58 6.85 2.58 -11.09
CA ARG A 58 7.35 3.96 -10.91
C ARG A 58 7.81 4.31 -9.49
N PHE A 59 7.53 3.45 -8.50
CA PHE A 59 7.95 3.66 -7.13
C PHE A 59 9.40 3.18 -6.95
N ASP A 60 10.34 4.13 -6.89
CA ASP A 60 11.78 3.87 -6.80
C ASP A 60 12.32 3.87 -5.35
N ARG A 61 11.48 4.19 -4.36
CA ARG A 61 11.86 4.32 -2.94
C ARG A 61 11.65 3.05 -2.12
N GLY A 62 11.56 1.87 -2.75
CA GLY A 62 11.33 0.59 -2.07
C GLY A 62 12.37 0.26 -1.00
N TRP A 63 13.66 0.50 -1.27
CA TRP A 63 14.72 0.30 -0.28
C TRP A 63 14.61 1.24 0.92
N GLN A 64 14.23 2.49 0.69
CA GLN A 64 14.00 3.46 1.76
C GLN A 64 12.78 3.04 2.60
N LEU A 65 11.73 2.54 1.95
CA LEU A 65 10.54 2.04 2.63
C LEU A 65 10.87 0.82 3.52
N LEU A 66 11.70 -0.11 3.02
CA LEU A 66 12.19 -1.24 3.81
C LEU A 66 13.09 -0.80 4.98
N ALA A 67 13.97 0.17 4.76
CA ALA A 67 14.82 0.72 5.82
C ALA A 67 14.00 1.41 6.91
N LEU A 68 12.94 2.14 6.52
CA LEU A 68 11.99 2.74 7.46
C LEU A 68 11.24 1.65 8.26
N SER A 69 10.87 0.53 7.63
CA SER A 69 10.15 -0.55 8.31
C SER A 69 11.01 -1.36 9.26
N GLY A 70 12.30 -1.51 8.96
CA GLY A 70 13.16 -2.44 9.69
C GLY A 70 12.63 -3.88 9.71
N GLY A 71 11.80 -4.26 8.73
CA GLY A 71 11.10 -5.54 8.67
C GLY A 71 9.79 -5.63 9.45
N HIS A 72 9.33 -4.55 10.09
CA HIS A 72 8.08 -4.49 10.85
C HIS A 72 6.93 -3.91 10.00
N PRO A 73 5.66 -4.15 10.38
CA PRO A 73 4.52 -3.56 9.70
C PRO A 73 4.53 -2.02 9.74
N LEU A 74 4.13 -1.41 8.63
CA LEU A 74 3.96 0.03 8.43
C LEU A 74 2.49 0.35 8.17
N ALA A 75 2.09 1.59 8.48
CA ALA A 75 0.92 2.18 7.84
C ALA A 75 1.34 2.94 6.57
N LEU A 76 0.63 2.71 5.46
CA LEU A 76 0.89 3.35 4.17
C LEU A 76 -0.37 4.00 3.64
N PHE A 77 -0.23 5.24 3.17
CA PHE A 77 -1.25 5.90 2.36
C PHE A 77 -0.74 6.03 0.93
N GLY A 78 -1.63 5.80 -0.04
CA GLY A 78 -1.26 5.83 -1.43
C GLY A 78 -2.43 5.64 -2.38
N GLU A 79 -2.10 5.53 -3.67
CA GLU A 79 -3.05 5.33 -4.76
C GLU A 79 -2.96 3.89 -5.25
N TRP A 80 -4.11 3.24 -5.42
CA TRP A 80 -4.22 1.95 -6.08
C TRP A 80 -4.65 2.16 -7.54
N GLU A 81 -3.70 1.93 -8.45
CA GLU A 81 -3.81 2.06 -9.90
C GLU A 81 -3.73 0.67 -10.53
N GLU A 82 -4.74 0.25 -11.31
CA GLU A 82 -4.79 -1.10 -11.91
C GLU A 82 -4.55 -2.17 -10.83
N ASP A 83 -3.47 -2.96 -10.93
CA ASP A 83 -3.09 -4.00 -9.96
C ASP A 83 -1.89 -3.59 -9.09
N HIS A 84 -1.56 -2.31 -9.06
CA HIS A 84 -0.39 -1.78 -8.34
C HIS A 84 -0.76 -0.70 -7.34
N PHE A 85 -0.01 -0.66 -6.24
CA PHE A 85 -0.10 0.38 -5.23
C PHE A 85 1.08 1.34 -5.33
N LEU A 86 0.80 2.63 -5.39
CA LEU A 86 1.78 3.68 -5.28
C LEU A 86 1.75 4.30 -3.88
N PRO A 87 2.75 4.02 -3.03
CA PRO A 87 2.90 4.70 -1.75
C PRO A 87 3.16 6.19 -1.94
N LEU A 88 2.40 7.03 -1.24
CA LEU A 88 2.59 8.49 -1.18
C LEU A 88 3.13 8.92 0.19
N SER A 89 2.81 8.15 1.24
CA SER A 89 3.39 8.38 2.54
C SER A 89 3.40 7.12 3.40
N ALA A 90 4.33 7.09 4.35
CA ALA A 90 4.51 6.02 5.30
C ALA A 90 4.57 6.53 6.74
N TRP A 91 4.07 5.71 7.65
CA TRP A 91 4.22 5.87 9.09
C TRP A 91 4.84 4.61 9.69
N ALA A 92 5.92 4.81 10.44
CA ALA A 92 6.54 3.80 11.30
C ALA A 92 6.65 4.38 12.71
N ASP A 93 5.84 3.85 13.64
CA ASP A 93 5.71 4.35 15.01
C ASP A 93 5.50 5.88 15.06
N SER A 94 6.53 6.65 15.48
CA SER A 94 6.50 8.12 15.58
C SER A 94 7.06 8.84 14.35
N VAL A 95 7.49 8.12 13.33
CA VAL A 95 8.12 8.67 12.12
C VAL A 95 7.11 8.73 10.99
N PHE A 96 6.93 9.92 10.44
CA PHE A 96 6.21 10.13 9.19
C PHE A 96 7.20 10.44 8.07
N LEU A 97 6.98 9.82 6.91
CA LEU A 97 7.75 10.06 5.71
C LEU A 97 6.83 10.29 4.52
N GLY A 98 6.98 11.43 3.85
CA GLY A 98 6.45 11.65 2.50
C GLY A 98 7.34 10.93 1.48
N LEU A 99 6.70 10.14 0.60
CA LEU A 99 7.37 9.27 -0.36
C LEU A 99 7.36 9.87 -1.77
#